data_AF-X1S511-F1
#
_entry.id   AF-X1S511-F1
#
_cell.length_a   1.000
_cell.length_b   1.000
_cell.length_c   1.000
_cell.angle_alpha   90.00
_cell.angle_beta   90.00
_cell.angle_gamma   90.00
#
_symmetry.space_group_name_H-M   'P 1'
#
loop_
_entity.id
_entity.type
_entity.pdbx_description
1 polymer ?
#
loop_
_entity_poly.entity_id
_entity_poly.type
_entity_poly.pdbx_seq_one_letter_code
_entity_poly.pdbx_strand_id
1 'polypeptide(L)'
;ALLALAVTLIYYVIKGIAYLIFYTLKGIYYLLKGIGLGIFKLCEGFYYLVSGESKPKKQTENNNAHIDIQFNGINTNILFCNECGKRFSEKMMEKILSNGSVFCVNCGKEFNLIEFQKLSTLTQ
;
A
#
# COMPACT_ATOMS: atom_id res chain seq x y z
N ALA A 1 33.94 41.81 40.16
CA ALA A 1 34.49 40.76 39.27
C ALA A 1 33.73 39.43 39.40
N LEU A 2 33.63 38.84 40.59
CA LEU A 2 32.94 37.55 40.82
C LEU A 2 31.48 37.50 40.35
N LEU A 3 30.68 38.53 40.64
CA LEU A 3 29.27 38.59 40.22
C LEU A 3 29.11 38.60 38.69
N ALA A 4 29.98 39.32 37.97
CA ALA A 4 29.93 39.38 36.51
C ALA A 4 30.26 38.01 35.90
N LEU A 5 31.30 37.32 36.39
CA LEU A 5 31.66 35.97 35.96
C LEU A 5 30.54 34.96 36.24
N ALA A 6 29.89 35.05 37.40
CA ALA A 6 28.77 34.19 37.77
C ALA A 6 27.58 34.38 36.81
N VAL A 7 27.22 35.63 36.50
CA VAL A 7 26.13 35.94 35.56
C VAL A 7 26.44 35.44 34.15
N THR A 8 27.68 35.62 33.68
CA THR A 8 28.11 35.10 32.37
C THR A 8 28.02 33.57 32.32
N LEU A 9 28.47 32.87 33.36
CA LEU A 9 28.36 31.41 33.45
C LEU A 9 26.91 30.94 33.40
N ILE A 10 26.04 31.55 34.21
CA ILE A 10 24.61 31.20 34.26
C ILE A 10 23.96 31.41 32.89
N TYR A 11 24.28 32.51 32.20
CA TYR A 11 23.78 32.78 30.86
C TYR A 11 24.16 31.67 29.86
N TYR A 12 25.43 31.22 29.86
CA TYR A 12 25.88 30.13 28.98
C TYR A 12 25.22 28.80 29.32
N VAL A 13 25.01 28.51 30.61
CA VAL A 13 24.32 27.29 31.06
C VAL A 13 22.87 27.28 30.57
N ILE A 14 22.13 28.39 30.74
CA ILE A 14 20.74 28.49 30.28
C ILE A 14 20.66 28.35 28.76
N LYS A 15 21.57 29.00 28.02
CA LYS A 15 21.65 28.89 26.56
C LYS A 15 21.92 27.45 26.11
N GLY A 16 22.82 26.75 26.80
CA GLY A 16 23.10 25.33 26.56
C GLY A 16 21.87 24.45 26.79
N ILE A 17 21.20 24.63 27.93
CA ILE A 17 19.98 23.88 28.27
C ILE A 17 18.88 24.13 27.23
N ALA A 18 18.66 25.38 26.83
CA ALA A 18 17.68 25.73 25.80
C ALA A 18 17.98 25.03 24.46
N TYR A 19 19.24 24.99 24.04
CA TYR A 19 19.66 24.25 22.84
C TYR A 19 19.42 22.73 22.98
N LEU A 20 19.71 22.17 24.15
CA LEU A 20 19.56 20.74 24.43
C LEU A 20 18.07 20.33 24.39
N ILE A 21 17.19 21.14 24.99
CA ILE A 21 15.73 20.94 24.92
C ILE A 21 15.24 21.05 23.48
N PHE A 22 15.64 22.09 22.75
CA PHE A 22 15.25 22.28 21.36
C PHE A 22 15.62 21.07 20.49
N TYR A 23 16.83 20.55 20.65
CA TYR A 23 17.31 19.41 19.87
C TYR A 23 16.57 18.11 20.26
N THR A 24 16.28 17.94 21.55
CA THR A 24 15.53 16.78 22.06
C THR A 24 14.11 16.77 21.50
N LEU A 25 13.40 17.90 21.57
CA LEU A 25 12.05 18.05 21.02
C LEU A 25 12.03 17.84 19.51
N LYS A 26 13.01 18.40 18.79
CA LYS A 26 13.17 18.20 17.35
C LYS A 26 13.37 16.72 17.03
N GLY A 27 14.23 16.02 17.77
CA GLY A 27 14.45 14.58 17.62
C GLY A 27 13.16 13.78 17.85
N ILE A 28 12.47 14.02 18.96
CA ILE A 28 11.20 13.35 19.30
C ILE A 28 10.15 13.61 18.21
N TYR A 29 10.03 14.83 17.70
CA TYR A 29 9.10 15.18 16.63
C TYR A 29 9.34 14.35 15.37
N TYR A 30 10.60 14.22 14.93
CA TYR A 30 10.93 13.38 13.76
C TYR A 30 10.70 11.90 14.03
N LEU A 31 10.97 11.42 15.24
CA LEU A 31 10.74 10.03 15.65
C LEU A 31 9.25 9.68 15.67
N LEU A 32 8.41 10.51 16.29
CA LEU A 32 6.95 10.34 16.28
C LEU A 32 6.39 10.43 14.86
N LYS A 33 6.89 11.34 14.03
CA LYS A 33 6.48 11.45 12.63
C LYS A 33 6.79 10.16 11.84
N GLY A 34 7.96 9.57 12.08
CA GLY A 34 8.34 8.29 11.47
C GLY A 34 7.49 7.12 11.95
N ILE A 35 7.36 6.97 13.28
CA ILE A 35 6.58 5.89 13.92
C ILE A 35 5.10 6.00 13.54
N GLY A 36 4.52 7.19 13.59
CA GLY A 36 3.12 7.42 13.26
C GLY A 36 2.79 7.01 11.81
N LEU A 37 3.67 7.32 10.86
CA LEU A 37 3.47 6.94 9.45
C LEU A 37 3.60 5.41 9.24
N GLY A 38 4.52 4.77 9.96
CA GLY A 38 4.70 3.32 9.93
C GLY A 38 3.50 2.57 10.54
N ILE A 39 3.08 2.96 11.74
CA ILE A 39 1.93 2.36 12.43
C ILE A 39 0.64 2.63 11.65
N PHE A 40 0.45 3.83 11.11
CA PHE A 40 -0.73 4.14 10.29
C PHE A 40 -0.85 3.18 9.09
N LYS A 41 0.26 2.91 8.39
CA LYS A 41 0.28 1.98 7.24
C LYS A 41 0.02 0.53 7.65
N LEU A 42 0.48 0.14 8.84
CA LEU A 42 0.22 -1.19 9.41
C LEU A 42 -1.25 -1.34 9.81
N CYS A 43 -1.79 -0.38 10.57
CA CYS A 43 -3.19 -0.33 11.00
C CYS A 43 -4.14 -0.29 9.81
N GLU A 44 -3.80 0.43 8.75
CA GLU A 44 -4.56 0.44 7.51
C GLU A 44 -4.64 -0.98 6.93
N GLY A 45 -3.52 -1.71 6.84
CA GLY A 45 -3.52 -3.11 6.40
C GLY A 45 -4.45 -4.01 7.22
N PHE A 46 -4.40 -3.89 8.55
CA PHE A 46 -5.27 -4.66 9.45
C PHE A 46 -6.74 -4.26 9.34
N TYR A 47 -7.05 -2.96 9.23
CA TYR A 47 -8.41 -2.47 9.07
C TYR A 47 -9.10 -3.09 7.85
N TYR A 48 -8.41 -3.18 6.70
CA TYR A 48 -8.98 -3.77 5.49
C TYR A 48 -9.07 -5.30 5.53
N LEU A 49 -8.23 -5.98 6.31
CA LEU A 49 -8.38 -7.43 6.54
C LEU A 49 -9.59 -7.72 7.43
N VAL A 50 -9.85 -6.88 8.43
CA VAL A 50 -10.98 -7.04 9.37
C VAL A 50 -12.30 -6.56 8.76
N SER A 51 -12.31 -5.45 8.04
CA SER A 51 -13.55 -4.82 7.55
C SER A 51 -14.17 -5.56 6.35
N GLY A 52 -13.48 -6.54 5.76
CA GLY A 52 -13.95 -7.32 4.60
C GLY A 52 -14.10 -6.50 3.30
N GLU A 53 -14.05 -5.17 3.37
CA GLU A 53 -14.19 -4.26 2.25
C GLU A 53 -12.84 -3.96 1.61
N SER A 54 -12.79 -4.03 0.29
CA SER A 54 -11.61 -3.69 -0.49
C SER A 54 -11.32 -2.19 -0.44
N LYS A 55 -10.06 -1.83 -0.14
CA LYS A 55 -9.55 -0.44 -0.20
C LYS A 55 -10.12 0.33 -1.40
N PRO A 56 -10.62 1.56 -1.22
CA PRO A 56 -10.79 2.47 -2.34
C PRO A 56 -9.40 2.72 -2.93
N LYS A 57 -9.18 2.32 -4.18
CA LYS A 57 -7.96 2.64 -4.92
C LYS A 57 -7.80 4.16 -4.88
N LYS A 58 -6.80 4.69 -4.17
CA LYS A 58 -6.20 5.95 -4.59
C LYS A 58 -5.66 5.69 -5.98
N GLN A 59 -6.40 6.15 -6.97
CA GLN A 59 -5.96 6.22 -8.35
C GLN A 59 -4.75 7.14 -8.34
N THR A 60 -3.56 6.55 -8.37
CA THR A 60 -2.45 7.20 -9.05
C THR A 60 -2.89 7.26 -10.51
N GLU A 61 -3.39 8.41 -10.94
CA GLU A 61 -3.39 8.78 -12.34
C GLU A 61 -1.95 8.63 -12.83
N ASN A 62 -1.68 7.50 -13.50
CA ASN A 62 -0.69 7.44 -14.55
C ASN A 62 -1.47 7.03 -15.78
N ASN A 63 -1.80 8.05 -16.58
CA ASN A 63 -2.26 7.89 -17.94
C ASN A 63 -1.26 7.04 -18.72
N ASN A 64 -1.80 6.27 -19.68
CA ASN A 64 -1.13 5.50 -20.74
C ASN A 64 -0.95 4.00 -20.46
N ALA A 65 -1.97 3.22 -20.79
CA ALA A 65 -1.91 2.23 -21.88
C ALA A 65 -3.18 1.37 -21.85
N HIS A 66 -4.18 1.78 -22.63
CA HIS A 66 -5.21 0.88 -23.12
C HIS A 66 -4.51 -0.07 -24.09
N ILE A 67 -4.17 -1.27 -23.65
CA ILE A 67 -3.70 -2.32 -24.57
C ILE A 67 -4.92 -3.16 -24.92
N ASP A 68 -5.65 -2.71 -25.94
CA ASP A 68 -6.49 -3.60 -26.75
C ASP A 68 -5.56 -4.57 -27.47
N ILE A 69 -5.50 -5.82 -27.02
CA ILE A 69 -5.02 -6.92 -27.86
C ILE A 69 -6.27 -7.66 -28.34
N GLN A 70 -6.72 -7.33 -29.55
CA GLN A 70 -7.69 -8.16 -30.26
C GLN A 70 -6.99 -9.45 -30.72
N PHE A 71 -7.39 -10.58 -30.14
CA PHE A 71 -7.12 -11.90 -30.71
C PHE A 71 -8.46 -12.65 -30.80
N ASN A 72 -8.94 -12.82 -32.04
CA ASN A 72 -10.08 -13.64 -32.45
C ASN A 72 -11.24 -13.78 -31.44
N GLY A 73 -12.04 -12.74 -31.29
CA GLY A 73 -13.46 -12.87 -30.93
C GLY A 73 -13.79 -13.26 -29.49
N ILE A 74 -12.84 -13.18 -28.55
CA ILE A 74 -13.14 -13.34 -27.12
C ILE A 74 -13.04 -11.95 -26.48
N ASN A 75 -14.18 -11.38 -26.08
CA ASN A 75 -14.20 -10.23 -25.17
C ASN A 75 -13.67 -10.70 -23.80
N THR A 76 -12.35 -10.81 -23.62
CA THR A 76 -11.73 -11.00 -22.30
C THR A 76 -11.74 -9.69 -21.52
N ASN A 77 -12.87 -8.99 -21.55
CA ASN A 77 -13.03 -7.73 -20.88
C ASN A 77 -13.40 -8.04 -19.42
N ILE A 78 -12.34 -8.18 -18.63
CA ILE A 78 -12.35 -8.23 -17.17
C ILE A 78 -12.89 -9.55 -16.62
N LEU A 79 -11.97 -10.44 -16.28
CA LEU A 79 -12.30 -11.69 -15.60
C LEU A 79 -12.31 -11.48 -14.08
N PHE A 80 -13.33 -12.02 -13.42
CA PHE A 80 -13.55 -11.89 -11.97
C PHE A 80 -13.44 -13.26 -11.30
N CYS A 81 -12.94 -13.26 -10.07
CA CYS A 81 -12.93 -14.43 -9.18
C CYS A 81 -14.36 -14.76 -8.72
N ASN A 82 -14.87 -15.96 -8.99
CA ASN A 82 -16.25 -16.35 -8.58
C ASN A 82 -16.44 -16.40 -7.05
N GLU A 83 -15.38 -16.69 -6.30
CA GLU A 83 -15.46 -16.76 -4.83
C GLU A 83 -15.40 -15.39 -4.16
N CYS A 84 -14.72 -14.44 -4.78
CA CYS A 84 -14.30 -13.21 -4.12
C CYS A 84 -14.70 -11.94 -4.88
N GLY A 85 -15.29 -12.07 -6.06
CA GLY A 85 -15.78 -10.98 -6.90
C GLY A 85 -14.69 -10.02 -7.40
N LYS A 86 -13.40 -10.28 -7.11
CA LYS A 86 -12.31 -9.38 -7.49
C LYS A 86 -11.80 -9.65 -8.89
N ARG A 87 -11.46 -8.56 -9.59
CA ARG A 87 -10.84 -8.60 -10.92
C ARG A 87 -9.46 -9.24 -10.85
N PHE A 88 -9.16 -10.12 -11.80
CA PHE A 88 -7.81 -10.64 -11.95
C PHE A 88 -6.85 -9.52 -12.37
N SER A 89 -5.62 -9.55 -11.83
CA SER A 89 -4.55 -8.65 -12.25
C SER A 89 -3.91 -9.20 -13.52
N GLU A 90 -3.35 -8.33 -14.36
CA GLU A 90 -2.69 -8.70 -15.63
C GLU A 90 -1.67 -9.84 -15.43
N LYS A 91 -0.87 -9.78 -14.36
CA LYS A 91 0.11 -10.82 -14.00
C LYS A 91 -0.50 -12.20 -13.74
N MET A 92 -1.76 -12.25 -13.30
CA MET A 92 -2.48 -13.51 -13.12
C MET A 92 -2.99 -14.04 -14.44
N MET A 93 -3.49 -13.17 -15.32
CA MET A 93 -3.93 -13.58 -16.65
C MET A 93 -2.78 -14.16 -17.45
N GLU A 94 -1.61 -13.50 -17.40
CA GLU A 94 -0.38 -13.99 -18.03
C GLU A 94 0.06 -15.36 -17.46
N LYS A 95 -0.05 -15.54 -16.14
CA LYS A 95 0.27 -16.82 -15.47
C LYS A 95 -0.71 -17.94 -15.80
N ILE A 96 -2.00 -17.65 -15.91
CA ILE A 96 -2.99 -18.65 -16.33
C ILE A 96 -2.70 -19.12 -17.75
N LEU A 97 -2.37 -18.18 -18.65
CA LEU A 97 -2.08 -18.49 -20.05
C LEU A 97 -0.78 -19.27 -20.23
N SER A 98 0.25 -19.00 -19.42
CA SER A 98 1.55 -19.66 -19.51
C SER A 98 1.63 -20.98 -18.74
N ASN A 99 1.08 -21.02 -17.52
CA ASN A 99 1.24 -22.17 -16.61
C ASN A 99 -0.03 -23.01 -16.45
N GLY A 100 -1.17 -22.60 -17.03
CA GLY A 100 -2.42 -23.35 -17.00
C GLY A 100 -3.22 -23.27 -15.69
N SER A 101 -2.62 -22.81 -14.59
CA SER A 101 -3.32 -22.53 -13.33
C SER A 101 -2.76 -21.29 -12.60
N VAL A 102 -3.60 -20.63 -11.79
CA VAL A 102 -3.17 -19.54 -10.90
C VAL A 102 -3.97 -19.54 -9.62
N PHE A 103 -3.34 -19.09 -8.53
CA PHE A 103 -4.00 -18.82 -7.27
C PHE A 103 -4.50 -17.38 -7.23
N CYS A 104 -5.76 -17.18 -6.83
CA CYS A 104 -6.24 -15.85 -6.52
C CYS A 104 -5.54 -15.33 -5.27
N VAL A 105 -4.86 -14.19 -5.39
CA VAL A 105 -4.18 -13.51 -4.26
C VAL A 105 -5.14 -13.04 -3.17
N ASN A 106 -6.45 -12.99 -3.45
CA ASN A 106 -7.43 -12.48 -2.51
C ASN A 106 -8.19 -13.59 -1.77
N CYS A 107 -8.38 -14.77 -2.36
CA CYS A 107 -9.07 -15.89 -1.70
C CYS A 107 -8.23 -17.17 -1.59
N GLY A 108 -7.06 -17.22 -2.22
CA GLY A 108 -6.18 -18.38 -2.22
C GLY A 108 -6.67 -19.56 -3.07
N LYS A 109 -7.85 -19.46 -3.71
CA LYS A 109 -8.37 -20.54 -4.56
C LYS A 109 -7.56 -20.66 -5.85
N GLU A 110 -7.27 -21.91 -6.23
CA GLU A 110 -6.64 -22.24 -7.50
C GLU A 110 -7.69 -22.21 -8.62
N PHE A 111 -7.34 -21.56 -9.72
CA PHE A 111 -8.14 -21.48 -10.93
C PHE A 111 -7.36 -22.14 -12.05
N ASN A 112 -8.02 -23.05 -12.76
CA ASN A 112 -7.47 -23.72 -13.94
C ASN A 112 -8.04 -23.11 -15.22
N LEU A 113 -7.31 -23.23 -16.32
CA LEU A 113 -7.69 -22.70 -17.64
C LEU A 113 -9.08 -23.19 -18.12
N ILE A 114 -9.52 -24.37 -17.68
CA ILE A 114 -10.84 -24.94 -17.98
C ILE A 114 -11.96 -24.14 -17.27
N GLU A 115 -11.72 -23.73 -16.03
CA GLU A 115 -12.67 -22.92 -15.25
C GLU A 115 -12.73 -21.48 -15.80
N PHE A 116 -11.60 -20.97 -16.31
CA PHE A 116 -11.51 -19.69 -17.02
C PHE A 116 -12.39 -19.65 -18.28
N GLN A 117 -12.35 -20.71 -19.10
CA GLN A 117 -13.21 -20.82 -20.28
C GLN A 117 -14.70 -20.82 -19.91
N LYS A 118 -15.07 -21.51 -18.83
CA LYS A 118 -16.47 -21.58 -18.38
C LYS A 118 -17.00 -20.21 -17.92
N LEU A 119 -16.17 -19.36 -17.30
CA LEU A 119 -16.58 -17.99 -16.95
C LEU A 119 -16.75 -17.10 -18.19
N SER A 120 -15.92 -17.26 -19.22
CA SER A 120 -16.07 -16.51 -20.48
C SER A 120 -17.32 -16.88 -21.27
N THR A 121 -17.89 -18.06 -21.04
CA THR A 121 -19.12 -18.54 -21.70
C THR A 121 -20.42 -18.20 -20.96
N LEU A 122 -20.35 -17.74 -19.70
CA LEU A 122 -21.54 -17.39 -18.90
C LEU A 122 -22.00 -15.93 -19.11
N THR A 123 -21.29 -15.17 -19.93
CA THR A 123 -21.64 -13.82 -20.41
C THR A 123 -22.19 -13.85 -21.83
N GLN A 124 -23.03 -14.84 -22.15
CA GLN A 124 -23.85 -14.87 -23.36
C GLN A 124 -25.34 -14.80 -22.99
#